data_AF-A0A7S3RUR9-F1
#
_entry.id   AF-A0A7S3RUR9-F1
#
_cell.length_a   1.000
_cell.length_b   1.000
_cell.length_c   1.000
_cell.angle_alpha   90.00
_cell.angle_beta   90.00
_cell.angle_gamma   90.00
#
_symmetry.space_group_name_H-M   'P 1'
#
loop_
_entity.id
_entity.type
_entity.pdbx_description
1 polymer ?
#
loop_
_entity_poly.entity_id
_entity_poly.type
_entity_poly.pdbx_seq_one_letter_code
_entity_poly.pdbx_strand_id
1 'polypeptide(L)'
;PAAACPPHSPPPSPSPPPSPPSPPSPPPPYPPPSPPPSPPPSPPPQYAFADKASLQVAVDLWCSNETAALVTYGPISTWNVRAITDMSNLFLGQTTCNPEIGDWDMSSVTTTLYMLRNAESFNQPLNSWDTSSVTDTRYMFAGAASFNQPLNSWDTSSIKNTYGKTSLRL
;
A
#
# COMPACT_ATOMS: atom_id res chain seq x y z
N PRO A 1 57.89 71.17 -73.06
CA PRO A 1 57.74 70.17 -71.98
C PRO A 1 56.49 70.47 -71.12
N ALA A 2 55.44 69.68 -71.30
CA ALA A 2 54.31 69.61 -70.36
C ALA A 2 53.92 68.13 -70.26
N ALA A 3 54.16 67.55 -69.09
CA ALA A 3 53.86 66.16 -68.79
C ALA A 3 52.33 66.00 -68.66
N ALA A 4 51.74 65.11 -69.47
CA ALA A 4 50.35 64.69 -69.28
C ALA A 4 50.32 63.60 -68.19
N CYS A 5 49.57 63.87 -67.11
CA CYS A 5 49.37 62.91 -66.03
C CYS A 5 48.66 61.63 -66.54
N PRO A 6 49.03 60.43 -66.06
CA PRO A 6 48.32 59.21 -66.43
C PRO A 6 46.89 59.20 -65.87
N PRO A 7 45.93 58.55 -66.54
CA PRO A 7 44.55 58.47 -66.06
C PRO A 7 44.49 57.68 -64.74
N HIS A 8 43.79 58.24 -63.75
CA HIS A 8 43.46 57.55 -62.50
C HIS A 8 42.44 56.42 -62.78
N SER A 9 42.78 55.20 -62.40
CA SER A 9 41.83 54.07 -62.41
C SER A 9 40.67 54.36 -61.45
N PRO A 10 39.41 54.01 -61.81
CA PRO A 10 38.29 54.13 -60.89
C PRO A 10 38.48 53.18 -59.69
N PRO A 11 37.99 53.56 -58.50
CA PRO A 11 38.06 52.70 -57.32
C PRO A 11 37.26 51.40 -57.53
N PRO A 12 37.65 50.28 -56.90
CA PRO A 12 36.92 49.03 -56.99
C PRO A 12 35.49 49.19 -56.45
N SER A 13 34.53 48.52 -57.10
CA SER A 13 33.14 48.50 -56.62
C SER A 13 33.05 47.84 -55.23
N PRO A 14 32.17 48.33 -54.33
CA PRO A 14 31.99 47.73 -53.03
C PRO A 14 31.42 46.31 -53.16
N SER A 15 31.94 45.38 -52.34
CA SER A 15 31.45 44.00 -52.29
C SER A 15 29.97 43.95 -51.90
N PRO A 16 29.19 43.02 -52.46
CA PRO A 16 27.80 42.85 -52.06
C PRO A 16 27.70 42.46 -50.58
N PRO A 17 26.62 42.85 -49.88
CA PRO A 17 26.40 42.44 -48.50
C PRO A 17 26.24 40.92 -48.41
N PRO A 18 26.60 40.32 -47.26
CA PRO A 18 26.42 38.89 -47.05
C PRO A 18 24.93 38.50 -47.11
N SER A 19 24.66 37.30 -47.60
CA SER A 19 23.29 36.77 -47.67
C SER A 19 22.69 36.61 -46.26
N PRO A 20 21.38 36.83 -46.09
CA PRO A 20 20.72 36.62 -44.81
C PRO A 20 20.80 35.14 -44.39
N PRO A 21 20.81 34.86 -43.08
CA PRO A 21 20.82 33.49 -42.58
C PRO A 21 19.53 32.75 -42.94
N SER A 22 19.65 31.45 -43.21
CA SER A 22 18.50 30.58 -43.50
C SER A 22 17.53 30.52 -42.31
N PRO A 23 16.22 30.39 -42.57
CA PRO A 23 15.23 30.23 -41.51
C PRO A 23 15.45 28.93 -40.72
N PRO A 24 15.06 28.90 -39.44
CA PRO A 24 15.16 27.69 -38.62
C PRO A 24 14.26 26.57 -39.17
N SER A 25 14.69 25.32 -38.98
CA SER A 25 13.91 24.15 -39.37
C SER A 25 12.62 24.03 -38.54
N PRO A 26 11.52 23.51 -39.12
CA PRO A 26 10.29 23.29 -38.36
C PRO A 26 10.49 22.27 -37.24
N PRO A 27 9.72 22.38 -36.14
CA PRO A 27 9.78 21.41 -35.05
C PRO A 27 9.34 20.02 -35.53
N PRO A 28 9.88 18.95 -34.91
CA PRO A 28 9.46 17.59 -35.24
C PRO A 28 7.97 17.37 -34.89
N PRO A 29 7.29 16.44 -35.58
CA PRO A 29 5.92 16.08 -35.25
C PRO A 29 5.81 15.54 -33.82
N TYR A 30 4.67 15.79 -33.18
CA TYR A 30 4.39 15.28 -31.84
C TYR A 30 4.41 13.75 -31.81
N PRO A 31 4.92 13.14 -30.71
CA PRO A 31 4.85 11.69 -30.54
C PRO A 31 3.40 11.22 -30.40
N PRO A 32 3.08 9.98 -30.81
CA PRO A 32 1.76 9.40 -30.59
C PRO A 32 1.44 9.28 -29.09
N PRO A 33 0.16 9.28 -28.70
CA PRO A 33 -0.24 9.10 -27.31
C PRO A 33 0.20 7.73 -26.78
N SER A 34 0.59 7.69 -25.50
CA SER A 34 0.99 6.45 -24.83
C SER A 34 -0.15 5.42 -24.82
N PRO A 35 0.15 4.11 -24.94
CA PRO A 35 -0.86 3.07 -24.79
C PRO A 35 -1.50 3.10 -23.39
N PRO A 36 -2.76 2.63 -23.26
CA PRO A 36 -3.40 2.52 -21.95
C PRO A 36 -2.59 1.60 -21.02
N PRO A 37 -2.60 1.86 -19.71
CA PRO A 37 -1.91 0.99 -18.75
C PRO A 37 -2.46 -0.44 -18.84
N SER A 38 -1.56 -1.42 -18.74
CA SER A 38 -1.93 -2.83 -18.67
C SER A 38 -2.93 -3.07 -17.52
N PRO A 39 -3.90 -4.00 -17.67
CA PRO A 39 -4.76 -4.39 -16.55
C PRO A 39 -3.89 -4.83 -15.37
N PRO A 40 -4.28 -4.50 -14.13
CA PRO A 40 -3.52 -4.93 -12.96
C PRO A 40 -3.39 -6.47 -12.96
N PRO A 41 -2.26 -7.01 -12.49
CA PRO A 41 -2.09 -8.45 -12.39
C PRO A 41 -3.24 -9.06 -11.59
N SER A 42 -3.76 -10.21 -12.02
CA SER A 42 -4.74 -10.97 -11.26
C SER A 42 -4.22 -11.13 -9.82
N PRO A 43 -5.04 -10.83 -8.79
CA PRO A 43 -4.58 -10.96 -7.41
C PRO A 43 -4.08 -12.39 -7.19
N PRO A 44 -2.99 -12.58 -6.43
CA PRO A 44 -2.49 -13.92 -6.12
C PRO A 44 -3.62 -14.75 -5.50
N PRO A 45 -3.64 -16.08 -5.71
CA PRO A 45 -4.68 -16.94 -5.16
C PRO A 45 -4.74 -16.76 -3.64
N GLN A 46 -5.83 -16.15 -3.17
CA GLN A 46 -6.09 -15.96 -1.75
C GLN A 46 -6.63 -17.26 -1.18
N TYR A 47 -6.00 -17.79 -0.14
CA TYR A 47 -6.56 -18.93 0.58
C TYR A 47 -7.83 -18.46 1.32
N ALA A 48 -8.97 -19.07 0.99
CA ALA A 48 -10.26 -18.70 1.57
C ALA A 48 -10.65 -19.65 2.69
N PHE A 49 -10.89 -19.09 3.88
CA PHE A 49 -11.33 -19.84 5.05
C PHE A 49 -12.85 -19.87 5.12
N ALA A 50 -13.42 -21.07 5.16
CA ALA A 50 -14.88 -21.26 5.25
C ALA A 50 -15.39 -21.15 6.70
N ASP A 51 -14.53 -21.41 7.67
CA ASP A 51 -14.86 -21.42 9.09
C ASP A 51 -13.66 -21.05 9.98
N LYS A 52 -13.96 -20.64 11.21
CA LYS A 52 -12.97 -20.20 12.19
C LYS A 52 -11.97 -21.30 12.55
N ALA A 53 -12.38 -22.57 12.57
CA ALA A 53 -11.50 -23.66 12.97
C ALA A 53 -10.38 -23.86 11.94
N SER A 54 -10.72 -23.82 10.65
CA SER A 54 -9.73 -23.86 9.57
C SER A 54 -8.77 -22.66 9.60
N LEU A 55 -9.28 -21.46 9.90
CA LEU A 55 -8.45 -20.26 10.09
C LEU A 55 -7.53 -20.40 11.30
N GLN A 56 -8.00 -20.93 12.42
CA GLN A 56 -7.19 -21.16 13.62
C GLN A 56 -6.02 -22.09 13.34
N VAL A 57 -6.24 -23.19 12.61
CA VAL A 57 -5.17 -24.12 12.22
C VAL A 57 -4.10 -23.41 11.40
N ALA A 58 -4.49 -22.53 10.47
CA ALA A 58 -3.55 -21.76 9.68
C ALA A 58 -2.77 -20.73 10.53
N VAL A 59 -3.45 -20.05 11.46
CA VAL A 59 -2.80 -19.11 12.40
C VAL A 59 -1.79 -19.83 13.29
N ASP A 60 -2.15 -20.98 13.86
CA ASP A 60 -1.27 -21.76 14.70
C ASP A 60 -0.03 -22.22 13.92
N LEU A 61 -0.22 -22.63 12.66
CA LEU A 61 0.89 -22.96 11.77
C LEU A 61 1.75 -21.72 11.46
N TRP A 62 1.15 -20.57 11.17
CA TRP A 62 1.88 -19.34 10.88
C TRP A 62 2.78 -18.92 12.04
N CYS A 63 2.24 -18.94 13.27
CA CYS A 63 2.99 -18.51 14.45
C CYS A 63 4.00 -19.56 14.96
N SER A 64 3.87 -20.84 14.57
CA SER A 64 4.83 -21.89 14.93
C SER A 64 5.85 -22.22 13.85
N ASN A 65 5.48 -22.08 12.57
CA ASN A 65 6.29 -22.37 11.40
C ASN A 65 5.79 -21.60 10.17
N GLU A 66 6.20 -20.33 10.08
CA GLU A 66 5.82 -19.41 8.99
C GLU A 66 6.14 -19.98 7.60
N THR A 67 7.30 -20.64 7.43
CA THR A 67 7.69 -21.24 6.14
C THR A 67 6.68 -22.30 5.67
N ALA A 68 6.18 -23.14 6.58
CA ALA A 68 5.16 -24.13 6.25
C ALA A 68 3.79 -23.49 5.95
N ALA A 69 3.43 -22.44 6.70
CA ALA A 69 2.21 -21.69 6.46
C ALA A 69 2.24 -20.97 5.11
N LEU A 70 3.37 -20.35 4.73
CA LEU A 70 3.56 -19.72 3.43
C LEU A 70 3.38 -20.69 2.26
N VAL A 71 3.89 -21.93 2.41
CA VAL A 71 3.72 -22.97 1.38
C VAL A 71 2.27 -23.43 1.26
N THR A 72 1.54 -23.52 2.38
CA THR A 72 0.20 -24.11 2.43
C THR A 72 -0.91 -23.10 2.15
N TYR A 73 -0.83 -21.94 2.78
CA TYR A 73 -1.87 -20.91 2.83
C TYR A 73 -1.45 -19.59 2.15
N GLY A 74 -0.18 -19.46 1.74
CA GLY A 74 0.36 -18.19 1.27
C GLY A 74 0.58 -17.19 2.41
N PRO A 75 0.98 -15.94 2.08
CA PRO A 75 1.20 -14.89 3.06
C PRO A 75 -0.06 -14.57 3.85
N ILE A 76 0.06 -14.41 5.18
CA ILE A 76 -1.08 -14.17 6.07
C ILE A 76 -1.91 -12.94 5.69
N SER A 77 -1.28 -11.90 5.13
CA SER A 77 -1.94 -10.68 4.65
C SER A 77 -2.89 -10.93 3.47
N THR A 78 -2.76 -12.06 2.77
CA THR A 78 -3.59 -12.40 1.59
C THR A 78 -4.77 -13.30 1.91
N TRP A 79 -4.91 -13.73 3.16
CA TRP A 79 -5.95 -14.68 3.56
C TRP A 79 -7.35 -14.08 3.45
N ASN A 80 -8.25 -14.79 2.77
CA ASN A 80 -9.63 -14.37 2.66
C ASN A 80 -10.43 -14.91 3.87
N VAL A 81 -10.79 -13.98 4.76
CA VAL A 81 -11.51 -14.23 6.00
C VAL A 81 -12.97 -13.72 5.98
N ARG A 82 -13.50 -13.38 4.80
CA ARG A 82 -14.84 -12.76 4.66
C ARG A 82 -15.99 -13.61 5.20
N ALA A 83 -15.83 -14.93 5.24
CA ALA A 83 -16.84 -15.84 5.79
C ALA A 83 -16.82 -15.92 7.33
N ILE A 84 -15.82 -15.32 7.97
CA ILE A 84 -15.59 -15.47 9.40
C ILE A 84 -16.28 -14.34 10.16
N THR A 85 -17.25 -14.69 11.01
CA THR A 85 -17.96 -13.70 11.85
C THR A 85 -17.42 -13.63 13.28
N ASP A 86 -16.69 -14.67 13.73
CA ASP A 86 -16.13 -14.80 15.08
C ASP A 86 -14.61 -14.98 15.01
N MET A 87 -13.86 -13.96 15.47
CA MET A 87 -12.39 -13.95 15.54
C MET A 87 -11.86 -14.18 16.97
N SER A 88 -12.71 -14.66 17.87
CA SER A 88 -12.35 -14.75 19.29
C SER A 88 -11.17 -15.68 19.53
N ASN A 89 -10.20 -15.22 20.32
CA ASN A 89 -8.99 -15.96 20.72
C ASN A 89 -8.00 -16.31 19.59
N LEU A 90 -8.15 -15.78 18.36
CA LEU A 90 -7.37 -16.22 17.20
C LEU A 90 -5.85 -16.23 17.43
N PHE A 91 -5.33 -15.19 18.10
CA PHE A 91 -3.92 -15.02 18.47
C PHE A 91 -3.72 -14.99 20.00
N LEU A 92 -4.63 -15.60 20.77
CA LEU A 92 -4.55 -15.63 22.23
C LEU A 92 -3.24 -16.30 22.69
N GLY A 93 -2.40 -15.55 23.41
CA GLY A 93 -1.15 -16.06 23.95
C GLY A 93 -0.03 -16.28 22.92
N GLN A 94 -0.18 -15.78 21.69
CA GLN A 94 0.87 -15.83 20.67
C GLN A 94 1.95 -14.78 20.96
N THR A 95 2.77 -15.01 21.99
CA THR A 95 3.69 -14.01 22.55
C THR A 95 4.79 -13.56 21.58
N THR A 96 5.21 -14.40 20.64
CA THR A 96 6.32 -14.14 19.70
C THR A 96 5.87 -13.79 18.29
N CYS A 97 4.57 -13.87 17.99
CA CYS A 97 4.04 -13.71 16.65
C CYS A 97 3.65 -12.25 16.39
N ASN A 98 3.98 -11.71 15.21
CA ASN A 98 3.61 -10.35 14.80
C ASN A 98 3.01 -10.31 13.37
N PRO A 99 1.86 -10.98 13.15
CA PRO A 99 1.30 -11.24 11.82
C PRO A 99 0.72 -9.99 11.16
N GLU A 100 0.98 -9.81 9.86
CA GLU A 100 0.46 -8.71 9.03
C GLU A 100 -1.01 -8.94 8.65
N ILE A 101 -1.91 -8.64 9.59
CA ILE A 101 -3.37 -8.83 9.44
C ILE A 101 -4.13 -7.54 9.13
N GLY A 102 -3.44 -6.43 8.91
CA GLY A 102 -4.04 -5.11 8.67
C GLY A 102 -4.93 -5.03 7.44
N ASP A 103 -4.68 -5.89 6.44
CA ASP A 103 -5.41 -5.95 5.17
C ASP A 103 -6.59 -6.94 5.17
N TRP A 104 -6.86 -7.59 6.30
CA TRP A 104 -8.01 -8.50 6.41
C TRP A 104 -9.33 -7.74 6.30
N ASP A 105 -10.26 -8.33 5.53
CA ASP A 105 -11.62 -7.81 5.41
C ASP A 105 -12.46 -8.17 6.65
N MET A 106 -12.60 -7.20 7.56
CA MET A 106 -13.30 -7.34 8.83
C MET A 106 -14.81 -7.00 8.76
N SER A 107 -15.33 -6.64 7.59
CA SER A 107 -16.71 -6.13 7.43
C SER A 107 -17.80 -7.10 7.90
N SER A 108 -17.51 -8.41 7.89
CA SER A 108 -18.43 -9.48 8.33
C SER A 108 -18.20 -9.91 9.79
N VAL A 109 -17.15 -9.42 10.45
CA VAL A 109 -16.80 -9.82 11.82
C VAL A 109 -17.70 -9.11 12.82
N THR A 110 -18.25 -9.88 13.77
CA THR A 110 -19.12 -9.36 14.83
C THR A 110 -18.49 -9.44 16.22
N THR A 111 -17.47 -10.28 16.41
CA THR A 111 -16.74 -10.43 17.68
C THR A 111 -15.23 -10.63 17.50
N THR A 112 -14.45 -9.92 18.31
CA THR A 112 -12.97 -10.00 18.41
C THR A 112 -12.51 -10.28 19.85
N LEU A 113 -13.39 -10.90 20.64
CA LEU A 113 -13.17 -11.22 22.05
C LEU A 113 -11.83 -11.94 22.26
N TYR A 114 -10.94 -11.38 23.10
CA TYR A 114 -9.61 -11.93 23.38
C TYR A 114 -8.67 -12.15 22.17
N MET A 115 -9.00 -11.65 20.96
CA MET A 115 -8.28 -12.02 19.72
C MET A 115 -6.76 -11.84 19.82
N LEU A 116 -6.27 -10.76 20.43
CA LEU A 116 -4.85 -10.45 20.60
C LEU A 116 -4.44 -10.41 22.09
N ARG A 117 -5.19 -11.09 22.96
CA ARG A 117 -4.86 -11.12 24.38
C ARG A 117 -3.54 -11.84 24.59
N ASN A 118 -2.61 -11.23 25.33
CA ASN A 118 -1.24 -11.71 25.56
C ASN A 118 -0.43 -11.93 24.25
N ALA A 119 -0.80 -11.29 23.15
CA ALA A 119 0.02 -11.24 21.94
C ALA A 119 1.14 -10.20 22.11
N GLU A 120 2.11 -10.52 22.97
CA GLU A 120 3.10 -9.56 23.49
C GLU A 120 3.90 -8.85 22.41
N SER A 121 4.24 -9.53 21.30
CA SER A 121 5.03 -8.98 20.19
C SER A 121 4.20 -8.28 19.11
N PHE A 122 2.86 -8.33 19.18
CA PHE A 122 2.00 -7.78 18.13
C PHE A 122 2.05 -6.25 18.09
N ASN A 123 2.36 -5.68 16.93
CA ASN A 123 2.41 -4.22 16.72
C ASN A 123 2.11 -3.80 15.27
N GLN A 124 1.28 -4.57 14.55
CA GLN A 124 0.88 -4.22 13.18
C GLN A 124 -0.28 -3.21 13.16
N PRO A 125 -0.34 -2.31 12.16
CA PRO A 125 -1.44 -1.35 12.03
C PRO A 125 -2.75 -2.07 11.70
N LEU A 126 -3.83 -1.67 12.37
CA LEU A 126 -5.19 -2.21 12.19
C LEU A 126 -6.21 -1.16 11.75
N ASN A 127 -5.72 0.03 11.37
CA ASN A 127 -6.59 1.18 11.13
C ASN A 127 -7.45 1.04 9.86
N SER A 128 -7.11 0.10 8.96
CA SER A 128 -7.86 -0.20 7.75
C SER A 128 -9.06 -1.13 7.98
N TRP A 129 -9.21 -1.68 9.18
CA TRP A 129 -10.31 -2.61 9.47
C TRP A 129 -11.66 -1.89 9.50
N ASP A 130 -12.63 -2.43 8.78
CA ASP A 130 -14.04 -2.08 8.95
C ASP A 130 -14.59 -2.74 10.21
N THR A 131 -14.81 -1.95 11.27
CA THR A 131 -15.35 -2.42 12.55
C THR A 131 -16.83 -2.11 12.75
N SER A 132 -17.54 -1.64 11.71
CA SER A 132 -18.94 -1.22 11.81
C SER A 132 -19.89 -2.34 12.27
N SER A 133 -19.56 -3.59 11.94
CA SER A 133 -20.29 -4.80 12.35
C SER A 133 -19.87 -5.36 13.72
N VAL A 134 -18.77 -4.88 14.30
CA VAL A 134 -18.19 -5.44 15.53
C VAL A 134 -18.97 -4.97 16.76
N THR A 135 -19.42 -5.93 17.57
CA THR A 135 -20.25 -5.66 18.76
C THR A 135 -19.55 -6.00 20.08
N ASP A 136 -18.53 -6.84 20.05
CA ASP A 136 -17.79 -7.30 21.23
C ASP A 136 -16.29 -7.32 20.99
N THR A 137 -15.57 -6.44 21.70
CA THR A 137 -14.11 -6.29 21.66
C THR A 137 -13.48 -6.51 23.04
N ARG A 138 -14.18 -7.17 23.97
CA ARG A 138 -13.70 -7.33 25.35
C ARG A 138 -12.31 -7.97 25.36
N TYR A 139 -11.41 -7.38 26.16
CA TYR A 139 -10.05 -7.85 26.38
C TYR A 139 -9.20 -8.11 25.10
N MET A 140 -9.60 -7.58 23.94
CA MET A 140 -8.94 -7.87 22.66
C MET A 140 -7.43 -7.64 22.70
N PHE A 141 -6.96 -6.56 23.34
CA PHE A 141 -5.54 -6.20 23.47
C PHE A 141 -4.99 -6.36 24.89
N ALA A 142 -5.69 -7.06 25.78
CA ALA A 142 -5.23 -7.24 27.16
C ALA A 142 -3.88 -7.99 27.16
N GLY A 143 -2.80 -7.39 27.66
CA GLY A 143 -1.47 -8.00 27.64
C GLY A 143 -0.74 -7.96 26.28
N ALA A 144 -1.25 -7.26 25.28
CA ALA A 144 -0.51 -7.00 24.03
C ALA A 144 0.53 -5.89 24.25
N ALA A 145 1.63 -6.22 24.92
CA ALA A 145 2.59 -5.26 25.48
C ALA A 145 3.24 -4.33 24.43
N SER A 146 3.48 -4.83 23.22
CA SER A 146 4.15 -4.05 22.16
C SER A 146 3.20 -3.22 21.30
N PHE A 147 1.88 -3.38 21.45
CA PHE A 147 0.93 -2.73 20.55
C PHE A 147 0.87 -1.22 20.80
N ASN A 148 1.27 -0.44 19.79
CA ASN A 148 1.30 1.02 19.83
C ASN A 148 0.90 1.64 18.49
N GLN A 149 -0.18 1.16 17.89
CA GLN A 149 -0.70 1.65 16.62
C GLN A 149 -2.00 2.44 16.81
N PRO A 150 -2.28 3.45 15.97
CA PRO A 150 -3.52 4.21 16.02
C PRO A 150 -4.72 3.33 15.61
N LEU A 151 -5.87 3.57 16.25
CA LEU A 151 -7.16 2.93 15.96
C LEU A 151 -8.28 3.96 15.72
N ASN A 152 -7.91 5.17 15.30
CA ASN A 152 -8.82 6.29 15.20
C ASN A 152 -9.91 6.13 14.12
N SER A 153 -9.72 5.22 13.17
CA SER A 153 -10.67 4.97 12.09
C SER A 153 -11.69 3.87 12.41
N TRP A 154 -11.60 3.26 13.60
CA TRP A 154 -12.56 2.25 14.01
C TRP A 154 -13.92 2.87 14.34
N ASP A 155 -14.96 2.38 13.69
CA ASP A 155 -16.33 2.64 14.09
C ASP A 155 -16.63 1.91 15.40
N THR A 156 -16.95 2.68 16.44
CA THR A 156 -17.26 2.15 17.78
C THR A 156 -18.75 2.23 18.12
N SER A 157 -19.59 2.67 17.17
CA SER A 157 -21.04 2.88 17.38
C SER A 157 -21.80 1.59 17.70
N SER A 158 -21.36 0.46 17.14
CA SER A 158 -21.96 -0.87 17.32
C SER A 158 -21.45 -1.62 18.55
N ILE A 159 -20.38 -1.14 19.20
CA ILE A 159 -19.71 -1.87 20.29
C ILE A 159 -20.52 -1.73 21.59
N LYS A 160 -21.07 -2.84 22.07
CA LYS A 160 -21.92 -2.87 23.28
C LYS A 160 -21.13 -3.23 24.53
N ASN A 161 -20.05 -4.00 24.38
CA ASN A 161 -19.29 -4.57 25.49
C ASN A 161 -17.81 -4.17 25.40
N THR A 162 -17.36 -3.27 26.29
CA THR A 162 -16.00 -2.69 26.27
C THR A 162 -15.18 -2.96 27.53
N TYR A 163 -15.65 -3.83 28.44
CA TYR A 163 -14.92 -4.16 29.68
C TYR A 163 -13.52 -4.70 29.39
N GLY A 164 -12.50 -4.17 30.08
CA GLY A 164 -11.11 -4.62 29.95
C GLY A 164 -10.29 -3.97 28.84
N LYS A 165 -10.75 -2.85 28.25
CA LYS A 165 -9.93 -2.01 27.38
C LYS A 165 -8.81 -1.39 28.24
N THR A 166 -7.62 -1.97 28.25
CA THR A 166 -6.40 -1.23 28.63
C THR A 166 -6.42 0.05 27.82
N SER A 167 -6.21 1.21 28.45
CA SER A 167 -6.36 2.54 27.86
C SER A 167 -5.56 2.72 26.55
N LEU A 168 -6.07 2.22 25.43
CA LEU A 168 -5.65 2.58 24.09
C LEU A 168 -6.21 3.98 23.85
N ARG A 169 -5.31 4.95 23.71
CA ARG A 169 -5.69 6.27 23.23
C ARG A 169 -6.15 6.11 21.78
N LEU A 170 -7.45 6.29 21.57
CA LEU A 170 -8.04 6.56 20.27
C LEU A 170 -7.57 7.94 19.79
#